data_AF-A0A945N5S1-F1
#
_entry.id   AF-A0A945N5S1-F1
#
_cell.length_a   1.000
_cell.length_b   1.000
_cell.length_c   1.000
_cell.angle_alpha   90.00
_cell.angle_beta   90.00
_cell.angle_gamma   90.00
#
_symmetry.space_group_name_H-M   'P 1'
#
loop_
_entity.id
_entity.type
_entity.pdbx_description
1 polymer ?
#
loop_
_entity_poly.entity_id
_entity_poly.type
_entity_poly.pdbx_seq_one_letter_code
_entity_poly.pdbx_strand_id
1 'polypeptide(L)'
;MSWGAAAEPSEPIPVKVVVVTMFEVGADEGDRAGEFQLWKERRNLTKTFPFMGYRDLYLDPEKGLLVLVTGIGTARSAAAIMALGMDPRFDLTKSYWVVAGIAGIDPEDASIGSAAWAEYLVDGDLSHEIDAREIPEDWPF
;
A
#
# COMPACT_ATOMS: atom_id res chain seq x y z
N MET A 1 31.95 -23.29 -25.20
CA MET A 1 31.44 -22.19 -24.35
C MET A 1 30.42 -21.42 -25.17
N SER A 2 29.14 -21.66 -24.92
CA SER A 2 28.05 -20.90 -25.54
C SER A 2 27.71 -19.76 -24.59
N TRP A 3 27.87 -18.52 -25.04
CA TRP A 3 27.37 -17.36 -24.34
C TRP A 3 25.87 -17.31 -24.56
N GLY A 4 25.09 -17.48 -23.50
CA GLY A 4 23.64 -17.33 -23.57
C GLY A 4 23.30 -15.94 -24.10
N ALA A 5 22.42 -15.88 -25.10
CA ALA A 5 21.89 -14.63 -25.59
C ALA A 5 21.26 -13.85 -24.43
N ALA A 6 21.61 -12.57 -24.30
CA ALA A 6 20.87 -11.68 -23.42
C ALA A 6 19.41 -11.66 -23.89
N ALA A 7 18.47 -11.91 -22.98
CA ALA A 7 17.05 -11.78 -23.28
C ALA A 7 16.77 -10.34 -23.73
N GLU A 8 16.02 -10.19 -24.82
CA GLU A 8 15.52 -8.89 -25.27
C GLU A 8 14.79 -8.20 -24.11
N PRO A 9 14.98 -6.88 -23.89
CA PRO A 9 14.26 -6.16 -22.85
C PRO A 9 12.77 -6.23 -23.14
N SER A 10 12.01 -6.91 -22.28
CA SER A 10 10.55 -6.90 -22.37
C SER A 10 10.03 -5.48 -22.18
N GLU A 11 9.05 -5.07 -22.99
CA GLU A 11 8.34 -3.81 -22.76
C GLU A 11 7.82 -3.75 -21.31
N PRO A 12 8.01 -2.62 -20.59
CA PRO A 12 7.48 -2.46 -19.24
C PRO A 12 5.96 -2.68 -19.21
N ILE A 13 5.47 -3.32 -18.16
CA ILE A 13 4.06 -3.67 -18.00
C ILE A 13 3.26 -2.38 -17.74
N PRO A 14 2.32 -1.97 -18.62
CA PRO A 14 1.52 -0.79 -18.38
C PRO A 14 0.57 -1.01 -17.20
N VAL A 15 0.63 -0.14 -16.20
CA VAL A 15 -0.28 -0.13 -15.07
C VAL A 15 -1.31 0.98 -15.25
N LYS A 16 -2.59 0.66 -15.03
CA LYS A 16 -3.69 1.64 -15.13
C LYS A 16 -4.04 2.21 -13.76
N VAL A 17 -4.06 1.35 -12.74
CA VAL A 17 -4.41 1.73 -11.36
C VAL A 17 -3.43 1.08 -10.41
N VAL A 18 -2.87 1.88 -9.51
CA VAL A 18 -2.10 1.41 -8.36
C VAL A 18 -2.95 1.59 -7.11
N VAL A 19 -3.28 0.49 -6.42
CA VAL A 19 -3.91 0.51 -5.10
C VAL A 19 -2.84 0.30 -4.04
N VAL A 20 -2.64 1.33 -3.22
CA VAL A 20 -1.68 1.34 -2.11
C VAL A 20 -2.42 0.97 -0.83
N THR A 21 -2.01 -0.13 -0.19
CA THR A 21 -2.44 -0.49 1.17
C THR A 21 -1.23 -0.49 2.12
N MET A 22 -1.47 -0.46 3.43
CA MET A 22 -0.40 -0.30 4.42
C MET A 22 -0.10 -1.58 5.17
N PHE A 23 -1.09 -2.40 5.48
CA PHE A 23 -0.85 -3.61 6.26
C PHE A 23 -1.71 -4.81 5.85
N GLU A 24 -1.24 -5.96 6.30
CA GLU A 24 -1.99 -7.21 6.30
C GLU A 24 -1.63 -8.02 7.55
N VAL A 25 -2.62 -8.71 8.12
CA VAL A 25 -2.48 -9.52 9.33
C VAL A 25 -2.13 -10.94 8.92
N GLY A 26 -0.96 -11.42 9.33
CA GLY A 26 -0.60 -12.82 9.09
C GLY A 26 -0.44 -13.13 7.60
N ALA A 27 -1.26 -14.05 7.09
CA ALA A 27 -1.22 -14.51 5.72
C ALA A 27 -1.84 -13.46 4.77
N ASP A 28 -1.64 -13.64 3.46
CA ASP A 28 -2.24 -12.74 2.47
C ASP A 28 -3.70 -13.13 2.13
N GLU A 29 -4.14 -14.32 2.57
CA GLU A 29 -5.42 -14.95 2.25
C GLU A 29 -5.81 -15.97 3.34
N GLY A 30 -7.11 -16.20 3.51
CA GLY A 30 -7.65 -17.28 4.34
C GLY A 30 -7.67 -17.05 5.86
N ASP A 31 -7.08 -15.96 6.37
CA ASP A 31 -7.17 -15.56 7.78
C ASP A 31 -7.88 -14.19 7.95
N ARG A 32 -7.57 -13.45 9.02
CA ARG A 32 -8.28 -12.22 9.37
C ARG A 32 -7.76 -11.06 8.53
N ALA A 33 -8.55 -10.63 7.54
CA ALA A 33 -8.22 -9.51 6.68
C ALA A 33 -7.85 -8.22 7.41
N GLY A 34 -6.68 -7.69 7.05
CA GLY A 34 -6.30 -6.29 7.12
C GLY A 34 -6.76 -5.54 5.87
N GLU A 35 -5.90 -4.68 5.33
CA GLU A 35 -6.27 -3.82 4.19
C GLU A 35 -6.09 -4.51 2.83
N PHE A 36 -5.21 -5.51 2.72
CA PHE A 36 -4.78 -6.07 1.44
C PHE A 36 -5.59 -7.30 1.00
N GLN A 37 -5.88 -8.21 1.91
CA GLN A 37 -6.39 -9.56 1.65
C GLN A 37 -7.67 -9.51 0.81
N LEU A 38 -8.60 -8.60 1.11
CA LEU A 38 -9.84 -8.48 0.34
C LEU A 38 -9.63 -8.01 -1.11
N TRP A 39 -8.54 -7.28 -1.39
CA TRP A 39 -8.16 -7.00 -2.78
C TRP A 39 -7.67 -8.26 -3.47
N LYS A 40 -6.83 -9.04 -2.80
CA LYS A 40 -6.28 -10.28 -3.35
C LYS A 40 -7.36 -11.34 -3.61
N GLU A 41 -8.26 -11.55 -2.66
CA GLU A 41 -9.31 -12.56 -2.75
C GLU A 41 -10.44 -12.18 -3.72
N ARG A 42 -10.70 -10.88 -3.94
CA ARG A 42 -11.88 -10.41 -4.72
C ARG A 42 -11.51 -9.82 -6.08
N ARG A 43 -10.22 -9.68 -6.41
CA ARG A 43 -9.74 -9.22 -7.72
C ARG A 43 -8.92 -10.34 -8.38
N ASN A 44 -8.67 -10.18 -9.68
CA ASN A 44 -7.97 -11.19 -10.46
C ASN A 44 -6.45 -11.01 -10.36
N LEU A 45 -5.91 -10.88 -9.14
CA LEU A 45 -4.49 -10.63 -8.88
C LEU A 45 -3.63 -11.88 -9.11
N THR A 46 -3.58 -12.35 -10.35
CA THR A 46 -3.00 -13.64 -10.76
C THR A 46 -1.49 -13.58 -11.02
N LYS A 47 -0.91 -12.39 -11.06
CA LYS A 47 0.53 -12.20 -11.25
C LYS A 47 1.15 -11.64 -9.98
N THR A 48 2.15 -12.35 -9.47
CA THR A 48 2.95 -11.92 -8.32
C THR A 48 4.36 -11.58 -8.79
N PHE A 49 4.89 -10.47 -8.28
CA PHE A 49 6.24 -10.03 -8.55
C PHE A 49 7.00 -9.88 -7.24
N PRO A 50 8.14 -10.58 -7.07
CA PRO A 50 9.01 -10.37 -5.93
C PRO A 50 9.35 -8.89 -5.79
N PHE A 51 9.24 -8.38 -4.56
CA PHE A 51 9.42 -6.97 -4.26
C PHE A 51 10.29 -6.75 -3.04
N MET A 52 11.05 -5.66 -3.02
CA MET A 52 11.90 -5.28 -1.90
C MET A 52 11.14 -4.58 -0.76
N GLY A 53 9.84 -4.36 -0.92
CA GLY A 53 8.96 -3.79 0.09
C GLY A 53 8.50 -4.82 1.13
N TYR A 54 7.46 -4.47 1.88
CA TYR A 54 6.96 -5.31 2.98
C TYR A 54 6.35 -6.64 2.51
N ARG A 55 5.66 -6.63 1.37
CA ARG A 55 5.12 -7.83 0.68
C ARG A 55 5.34 -7.70 -0.82
N ASP A 56 5.20 -8.82 -1.53
CA ASP A 56 5.27 -8.87 -3.00
C ASP A 56 4.23 -7.97 -3.67
N LEU A 57 4.46 -7.61 -4.93
CA LEU A 57 3.48 -6.87 -5.73
C LEU A 57 2.52 -7.84 -6.42
N TYR A 58 1.25 -7.45 -6.51
CA TYR A 58 0.19 -8.28 -7.05
C TYR A 58 -0.56 -7.54 -8.16
N LEU A 59 -0.67 -8.16 -9.34
CA LEU A 59 -1.21 -7.53 -10.54
C LEU A 59 -2.36 -8.36 -11.11
N ASP A 60 -3.44 -7.66 -11.46
CA ASP A 60 -4.44 -8.11 -12.43
C ASP A 60 -3.97 -7.68 -13.84
N PRO A 61 -3.46 -8.60 -14.68
CA PRO A 61 -2.91 -8.25 -15.98
C PRO A 61 -3.98 -7.84 -17.00
N GLU A 62 -5.24 -8.25 -16.80
CA GLU A 62 -6.33 -7.92 -17.71
C GLU A 62 -6.79 -6.48 -17.49
N LYS A 63 -6.83 -6.05 -16.23
CA LYS A 63 -7.27 -4.69 -15.85
C LYS A 63 -6.14 -3.70 -15.68
N GLY A 64 -4.88 -4.16 -15.58
CA GLY A 64 -3.75 -3.32 -15.23
C GLY A 64 -3.88 -2.74 -13.82
N LEU A 65 -4.45 -3.51 -12.89
CA LEU A 65 -4.58 -3.13 -11.48
C LEU A 65 -3.43 -3.76 -10.70
N LEU A 66 -2.52 -2.91 -10.22
CA LEU A 66 -1.42 -3.28 -9.34
C LEU A 66 -1.80 -2.95 -7.90
N VAL A 67 -1.58 -3.89 -6.98
CA VAL A 67 -1.80 -3.71 -5.54
C VAL A 67 -0.50 -3.99 -4.81
N LEU A 68 -0.15 -3.10 -3.88
CA LEU A 68 1.04 -3.24 -3.02
C LEU A 68 0.68 -3.00 -1.56
N VAL A 69 1.47 -3.62 -0.68
CA VAL A 69 1.43 -3.38 0.77
C VAL A 69 2.71 -2.67 1.17
N THR A 70 2.60 -1.42 1.62
CA THR A 70 3.78 -0.59 1.94
C THR A 70 4.44 -0.98 3.26
N GLY A 71 3.66 -1.50 4.21
CA GLY A 71 4.04 -1.57 5.61
C GLY A 71 3.67 -0.28 6.36
N ILE A 72 3.45 -0.42 7.67
CA ILE A 72 3.00 0.69 8.53
C ILE A 72 4.10 1.74 8.70
N GLY A 73 3.70 3.01 8.58
CA GLY A 73 4.54 4.19 8.85
C GLY A 73 5.09 4.88 7.60
N THR A 74 5.37 6.17 7.76
CA THR A 74 5.77 7.09 6.68
C THR A 74 7.05 6.63 5.98
N ALA A 75 8.06 6.18 6.75
CA ALA A 75 9.33 5.72 6.19
C ALA A 75 9.18 4.46 5.31
N ARG A 76 8.36 3.49 5.74
CA ARG A 76 8.07 2.28 4.95
C ARG A 76 7.29 2.63 3.68
N SER A 77 6.28 3.49 3.81
CA SER A 77 5.48 3.96 2.69
C SER A 77 6.32 4.71 1.65
N ALA A 78 7.15 5.65 2.07
CA ALA A 78 8.05 6.37 1.18
C ALA A 78 9.03 5.41 0.46
N ALA A 79 9.66 4.48 1.20
CA ALA A 79 10.60 3.52 0.62
C ALA A 79 9.93 2.58 -0.40
N ALA A 80 8.73 2.05 -0.07
CA ALA A 80 7.99 1.16 -0.96
C ALA A 80 7.54 1.87 -2.24
N ILE A 81 7.03 3.10 -2.15
CA ILE A 81 6.59 3.86 -3.34
C ILE A 81 7.79 4.24 -4.21
N MET A 82 8.92 4.63 -3.62
CA MET A 82 10.16 4.87 -4.36
C MET A 82 10.66 3.60 -5.07
N ALA A 83 10.67 2.46 -4.36
CA ALA A 83 11.06 1.18 -4.94
C ALA A 83 10.17 0.78 -6.12
N LEU A 84 8.85 0.95 -6.01
CA LEU A 84 7.92 0.69 -7.11
C LEU A 84 8.13 1.69 -8.27
N GLY A 85 8.30 2.98 -7.97
CA GLY A 85 8.53 4.01 -8.98
C GLY A 85 9.84 3.84 -9.77
N MET A 86 10.83 3.15 -9.19
CA MET A 86 12.11 2.83 -9.82
C MET A 86 12.16 1.45 -10.45
N ASP A 87 11.08 0.66 -10.36
CA ASP A 87 11.04 -0.71 -10.86
C ASP A 87 10.83 -0.71 -12.38
N PRO A 88 11.85 -1.07 -13.20
CA PRO A 88 11.77 -0.97 -14.66
C PRO A 88 10.79 -1.98 -15.27
N ARG A 89 10.26 -2.92 -14.47
CA ARG A 89 9.26 -3.88 -14.92
C ARG A 89 7.90 -3.23 -15.21
N PHE A 90 7.61 -2.04 -14.68
CA PHE A 90 6.30 -1.40 -14.76
C PHE A 90 6.38 -0.01 -15.41
N ASP A 91 5.43 0.29 -16.29
CA ASP A 91 5.18 1.66 -16.74
C ASP A 91 4.04 2.27 -15.91
N LEU A 92 4.38 3.28 -15.11
CA LEU A 92 3.47 3.98 -14.21
C LEU A 92 3.11 5.40 -14.71
N THR A 93 3.59 5.80 -15.89
CA THR A 93 3.52 7.19 -16.39
C THR A 93 2.09 7.67 -16.64
N LYS A 94 1.13 6.74 -16.75
CA LYS A 94 -0.31 6.99 -16.96
C LYS A 94 -1.18 6.25 -15.93
N SER A 95 -0.66 6.01 -14.74
CA SER A 95 -1.39 5.35 -13.65
C SER A 95 -2.24 6.33 -12.83
N TYR A 96 -3.44 5.89 -12.45
CA TYR A 96 -4.17 6.45 -11.32
C TYR A 96 -3.69 5.81 -10.02
N TRP A 97 -3.62 6.58 -8.94
CA TRP A 97 -3.18 6.10 -7.64
C TRP A 97 -4.32 6.23 -6.64
N VAL A 98 -4.60 5.14 -5.93
CA VAL A 98 -5.62 5.08 -4.88
C VAL A 98 -4.95 4.57 -3.62
N VAL A 99 -4.90 5.41 -2.60
CA VAL A 99 -4.50 4.97 -1.25
C VAL A 99 -5.75 4.49 -0.54
N ALA A 100 -5.81 3.20 -0.21
CA ALA A 100 -6.96 2.57 0.40
C ALA A 100 -6.56 1.96 1.74
N GLY A 101 -7.04 2.58 2.82
CA GLY A 101 -6.77 2.13 4.17
C GLY A 101 -7.90 2.41 5.14
N ILE A 102 -7.67 2.06 6.40
CA ILE A 102 -8.57 2.37 7.51
C ILE A 102 -7.95 3.47 8.38
N ALA A 103 -8.80 4.28 9.01
CA ALA A 103 -8.37 5.35 9.90
C ALA A 103 -9.32 5.47 11.10
N GLY A 104 -8.82 6.06 12.18
CA GLY A 104 -9.65 6.57 13.25
C GLY A 104 -10.33 7.88 12.84
N ILE A 105 -11.49 8.16 13.43
CA ILE A 105 -12.21 9.43 13.28
C ILE A 105 -12.79 9.80 14.64
N ASP A 106 -12.95 11.09 14.89
CA ASP A 106 -13.69 11.58 16.06
C ASP A 106 -15.12 11.00 16.03
N PRO A 107 -15.56 10.27 17.08
CA PRO A 107 -16.89 9.68 17.11
C PRO A 107 -18.03 10.71 17.10
N GLU A 108 -17.78 11.96 17.47
CA GLU A 108 -18.78 13.04 17.36
C GLU A 108 -18.99 13.47 15.89
N ASP A 109 -18.00 13.25 15.02
CA ASP A 109 -18.05 13.61 13.61
C ASP A 109 -18.50 12.46 12.69
N ALA A 110 -18.23 11.21 13.05
CA ALA A 110 -18.65 10.05 12.25
C ALA A 110 -18.70 8.72 13.02
N SER A 111 -19.57 7.81 12.56
CA SER A 111 -19.67 6.45 13.09
C SER A 111 -18.67 5.48 12.44
N ILE A 112 -18.40 4.35 13.11
CA ILE A 112 -17.68 3.21 12.52
C ILE A 112 -18.35 2.79 11.21
N GLY A 113 -17.52 2.51 10.19
CA GLY A 113 -17.98 2.12 8.85
C GLY A 113 -18.25 3.30 7.92
N SER A 114 -18.12 4.53 8.38
CA SER A 114 -18.09 5.72 7.51
C SER A 114 -16.89 5.68 6.58
N ALA A 115 -17.02 6.31 5.41
CA ALA A 115 -15.94 6.46 4.44
C ALA A 115 -15.63 7.94 4.23
N ALA A 116 -14.34 8.27 4.21
CA ALA A 116 -13.85 9.62 3.93
C ALA A 116 -13.06 9.63 2.62
N TRP A 117 -13.29 10.66 1.79
CA TRP A 117 -12.47 10.94 0.63
C TRP A 117 -11.65 12.20 0.92
N ALA A 118 -10.33 12.05 1.03
CA ALA A 118 -9.45 13.15 1.38
C ALA A 118 -9.19 14.05 0.17
N GLU A 119 -9.44 15.34 0.32
CA GLU A 119 -9.00 16.37 -0.64
C GLU A 119 -7.59 16.87 -0.33
N TYR A 120 -7.23 16.90 0.96
CA TYR A 120 -5.94 17.37 1.46
C TYR A 120 -5.35 16.35 2.43
N LEU A 121 -4.02 16.31 2.49
CA LEU A 121 -3.26 15.54 3.46
C LEU A 121 -2.30 16.47 4.20
N VAL A 122 -2.35 16.43 5.53
CA VAL A 122 -1.46 17.19 6.40
C VAL A 122 -0.57 16.19 7.13
N ASP A 123 0.75 16.33 6.98
CA ASP A 123 1.73 15.48 7.65
C ASP A 123 2.04 16.03 9.04
N GLY A 124 1.58 15.31 10.06
CA GLY A 124 1.92 15.52 11.47
C GLY A 124 2.76 14.38 12.06
N ASP A 125 3.23 13.43 11.25
CA ASP A 125 3.74 12.13 11.71
C ASP A 125 5.15 12.20 12.33
N LEU A 126 5.84 13.34 12.21
CA LEU A 126 7.17 13.54 12.79
C LEU A 126 7.16 13.53 14.33
N SER A 127 6.03 13.75 14.98
CA SER A 127 5.88 13.66 16.44
C SER A 127 4.51 13.10 16.81
N HIS A 128 4.51 11.93 17.46
CA HIS A 128 3.33 11.37 18.13
C HIS A 128 3.49 11.61 19.63
N GLU A 129 3.17 12.81 20.06
CA GLU A 129 3.22 13.18 21.47
C GLU A 129 1.89 13.81 21.87
N ILE A 130 1.45 13.45 23.07
CA ILE A 130 0.47 14.24 23.79
C ILE A 130 1.27 15.27 24.53
N ASP A 131 0.83 16.52 24.46
CA ASP A 131 1.43 17.58 25.25
C ASP A 131 1.51 17.12 26.70
N ALA A 132 2.72 17.11 27.27
CA ALA A 132 2.93 16.60 28.63
C ALA A 132 2.08 17.33 29.68
N ARG A 133 1.59 18.54 29.36
CA ARG A 133 0.68 19.33 30.21
C ARG A 133 -0.77 18.84 30.19
N GLU A 134 -1.15 18.04 29.19
CA GLU A 134 -2.51 17.53 28.97
C GLU A 134 -2.65 16.04 29.32
N ILE A 135 -1.56 15.37 29.70
CA ILE A 135 -1.56 13.99 30.19
C ILE A 135 -2.38 13.93 31.50
N PRO A 136 -3.49 13.16 31.58
CA PRO A 136 -4.22 12.97 32.83
C PRO A 136 -3.32 12.36 33.91
N GLU A 137 -3.44 12.84 35.15
CA GLU A 137 -2.62 12.35 36.28
C GLU A 137 -2.80 10.85 36.56
N ASP A 138 -3.93 10.28 36.13
CA ASP A 138 -4.29 8.87 36.29
C ASP A 138 -4.03 8.01 35.04
N TRP A 139 -3.30 8.53 34.04
CA TRP A 139 -2.99 7.75 32.83
C TRP A 139 -2.04 6.59 33.18
N PRO A 140 -2.44 5.31 32.98
CA PRO A 140 -1.63 4.13 33.35
C PRO A 140 -0.45 3.79 32.41
N PHE A 141 -0.11 4.63 31.43
CA PHE A 141 0.95 4.36 30.46
C PHE A 141 2.08 5.38 30.57
#